data_AF-A0AA92DTD3-F1
#
_entry.id   AF-A0AA92DTD3-F1
#
_cell.length_a   1.000
_cell.length_b   1.000
_cell.length_c   1.000
_cell.angle_alpha   90.00
_cell.angle_beta   90.00
_cell.angle_gamma   90.00
#
_symmetry.space_group_name_H-M   'P 1'
#
loop_
_entity.id
_entity.type
_entity.pdbx_description
1 polymer ?
#
loop_
_entity_poly.entity_id
_entity_poly.type
_entity_poly.pdbx_seq_one_letter_code
_entity_poly.pdbx_strand_id
1 'polypeptide(L)'
;MALRLAAGVPKSLTVPTSARIALFNGTGPFWVQYGANAALPNADVLTGAAPELAPAARNVQGIGSLGLIAPADCTVSIGFYG
;
A
#
# COMPACT_ATOMS: atom_id res chain seq x y z
N MET A 1 6.36 8.15 7.94
CA MET A 1 7.11 8.43 6.69
C MET A 1 6.16 9.01 5.64
N ALA A 2 6.68 9.68 4.61
CA ALA A 2 5.91 10.13 3.45
C ALA A 2 6.49 9.55 2.15
N LEU A 3 5.63 9.09 1.25
CA LEU A 3 5.96 8.46 -0.02
C LEU A 3 5.18 9.14 -1.15
N ARG A 4 5.89 9.71 -2.13
CA ARG A 4 5.26 10.23 -3.36
C ARG A 4 4.98 9.07 -4.32
N LEU A 5 3.76 8.94 -4.80
CA LEU A 5 3.37 8.02 -5.87
C LEU A 5 3.16 8.82 -7.16
N ALA A 6 3.71 8.32 -8.27
CA ALA A 6 3.39 8.81 -9.60
C ALA A 6 2.27 7.95 -10.18
N ALA A 7 1.38 8.56 -10.99
CA ALA A 7 0.25 7.87 -11.59
C ALA A 7 0.68 6.57 -12.33
N GLY A 8 0.08 5.44 -11.97
CA GLY A 8 0.29 4.14 -12.62
C GLY A 8 1.64 3.48 -12.37
N VAL A 9 2.53 4.08 -11.56
CA VAL A 9 3.87 3.54 -11.31
C VAL A 9 3.93 2.89 -9.92
N PRO A 10 4.10 1.55 -9.83
CA PRO A 10 4.16 0.87 -8.54
C PRO A 10 5.46 1.19 -7.80
N LYS A 11 5.38 1.24 -6.47
CA LYS A 11 6.53 1.34 -5.56
C LYS A 11 6.47 0.24 -4.52
N SER A 12 7.63 -0.34 -4.21
CA SER A 12 7.77 -1.28 -3.09
C SER A 12 8.36 -0.56 -1.88
N LEU A 13 7.80 -0.85 -0.71
CA LEU A 13 8.20 -0.30 0.57
C LEU A 13 8.50 -1.44 1.54
N THR A 14 9.69 -1.44 2.14
CA THR A 14 10.03 -2.41 3.19
C THR A 14 9.23 -2.14 4.46
N VAL A 15 8.65 -3.20 5.04
CA VAL A 15 7.99 -3.12 6.35
C VAL A 15 9.04 -3.33 7.45
N PRO A 16 9.13 -2.45 8.46
CA PRO A 16 10.00 -2.68 9.61
C PRO A 16 9.66 -4.00 10.30
N THR A 17 10.68 -4.79 10.68
CA THR A 17 10.50 -6.14 11.22
C THR A 17 9.67 -6.23 12.50
N SER A 18 9.63 -5.16 13.31
CA SER A 18 8.81 -5.08 14.51
C SER A 18 7.37 -4.61 14.26
N ALA A 19 7.02 -4.17 13.05
CA ALA A 19 5.71 -3.61 12.78
C ALA A 19 4.62 -4.69 12.74
N ARG A 20 3.52 -4.42 13.43
CA ARG A 20 2.26 -5.20 13.39
C ARG A 20 1.18 -4.46 12.64
N ILE A 21 1.13 -3.13 12.76
CA ILE A 21 0.12 -2.29 12.14
C ILE A 21 0.78 -1.23 11.27
N ALA A 22 0.23 -1.03 10.07
CA ALA A 22 0.52 0.13 9.22
C ALA A 22 -0.73 0.99 9.10
N LEU A 23 -0.65 2.25 9.55
CA LEU A 23 -1.69 3.24 9.38
C LEU A 23 -1.35 4.11 8.17
N PHE A 24 -2.25 4.16 7.20
CA PHE A 24 -2.06 4.95 6.01
C PHE A 24 -2.97 6.17 5.98
N ASN A 25 -2.47 7.25 5.40
CA ASN A 25 -3.22 8.42 4.96
C ASN A 25 -2.68 8.84 3.58
N GLY A 26 -3.48 9.48 2.74
CA GLY A 26 -3.04 9.94 1.43
C GLY A 26 -3.76 11.20 0.99
N THR A 27 -3.13 11.97 0.10
CA THR A 27 -3.75 13.14 -0.55
C THR A 27 -4.66 12.75 -1.73
N GLY A 28 -4.79 11.46 -2.03
CA GLY A 28 -5.61 10.89 -3.09
C GLY A 28 -5.73 9.37 -2.92
N PRO A 29 -6.56 8.69 -3.74
CA PRO A 29 -6.74 7.24 -3.64
C PRO A 29 -5.47 6.50 -4.04
N PHE A 30 -5.19 5.41 -3.34
CA PHE A 30 -4.09 4.49 -3.66
C PHE A 30 -4.44 3.09 -3.18
N TRP A 31 -3.72 2.12 -3.73
CA TRP A 31 -3.90 0.70 -3.48
C TRP A 31 -2.64 0.11 -2.84
N VAL A 32 -2.83 -0.83 -1.92
CA VAL A 32 -1.75 -1.54 -1.25
C VAL A 32 -1.82 -3.05 -1.51
N GLN A 33 -0.67 -3.67 -1.76
CA GLN A 33 -0.49 -5.11 -1.92
C GLN A 33 0.55 -5.62 -0.92
N TYR A 34 0.33 -6.77 -0.32
CA TYR A 34 1.25 -7.36 0.66
C TYR A 34 2.22 -8.33 -0.01
N GLY A 35 3.52 -8.17 0.22
CA GLY A 35 4.56 -9.08 -0.26
C GLY A 35 4.83 -9.04 -1.77
N ALA A 36 4.14 -8.19 -2.53
CA ALA A 36 4.28 -8.06 -3.97
C ALA A 36 4.05 -6.61 -4.44
N ASN A 37 4.44 -6.30 -5.68
CA ASN A 37 4.10 -5.02 -6.31
C ASN A 37 2.58 -4.90 -6.47
N ALA A 38 2.04 -3.72 -6.19
CA ALA A 38 0.64 -3.44 -6.44
C ALA A 38 0.38 -3.15 -7.92
N ALA A 39 -0.81 -3.53 -8.41
CA ALA A 39 -1.32 -3.14 -9.71
C ALA A 39 -2.63 -2.37 -9.52
N LEU A 40 -2.95 -1.45 -10.46
CA LEU A 40 -4.26 -0.83 -10.44
C LEU A 40 -5.30 -1.86 -10.87
N PRO A 41 -6.39 -2.05 -10.11
CA PRO A 41 -7.50 -2.86 -10.58
C PRO A 41 -8.10 -2.24 -11.85
N ASN A 42 -8.03 -2.97 -12.96
CA ASN A 42 -8.65 -2.63 -14.24
C ASN A 42 -9.77 -3.63 -14.62
N ALA A 43 -10.00 -4.63 -13.77
CA ALA A 43 -11.03 -5.64 -13.83
C ALA A 43 -11.28 -6.19 -12.41
N ASP A 44 -12.34 -6.96 -12.25
CA ASP A 44 -12.64 -7.64 -10.98
C ASP A 44 -11.56 -8.67 -10.64
N VAL A 45 -11.06 -8.60 -9.40
CA VAL A 45 -10.10 -9.58 -8.86
C VAL A 45 -10.77 -10.34 -7.72
N LEU A 46 -11.33 -11.51 -8.03
CA LEU A 46 -12.13 -12.32 -7.11
C LEU A 46 -11.35 -13.45 -6.42
N THR A 47 -10.02 -13.41 -6.49
CA THR A 47 -9.12 -14.46 -6.00
C THR A 47 -8.61 -14.21 -4.57
N GLY A 48 -9.03 -13.13 -3.92
CA GLY A 48 -8.51 -12.70 -2.61
C GLY A 48 -7.11 -12.06 -2.67
N ALA A 49 -6.52 -11.95 -3.86
CA ALA A 49 -5.23 -11.29 -4.07
C ALA A 49 -5.37 -9.82 -4.52
N ALA A 50 -6.59 -9.29 -4.50
CA ALA A 50 -6.87 -7.93 -4.92
C ALA A 50 -6.12 -6.93 -4.02
N PRO A 51 -5.39 -5.97 -4.60
CA PRO A 51 -4.83 -4.90 -3.80
C PRO A 51 -5.96 -4.07 -3.24
N GLU A 52 -5.77 -3.55 -2.04
CA GLU A 52 -6.88 -2.97 -1.29
C GLU A 52 -6.82 -1.45 -1.30
N LEU A 53 -7.98 -0.81 -1.45
CA LEU A 53 -8.11 0.65 -1.41
C LEU A 53 -7.82 1.19 0.00
N ALA A 54 -7.13 2.32 0.06
CA ALA A 54 -6.74 3.00 1.30
C ALA A 54 -7.17 4.50 1.23
N PRO A 55 -7.35 5.21 2.36
CA PRO A 55 -6.66 5.01 3.65
C PRO A 55 -7.40 4.11 4.67
N ALA A 56 -6.71 3.07 5.16
CA ALA A 56 -7.18 2.24 6.28
C ALA A 56 -5.98 1.66 7.06
N ALA A 57 -6.18 1.27 8.33
CA ALA A 57 -5.17 0.57 9.12
C ALA A 57 -5.07 -0.90 8.69
N ARG A 58 -3.84 -1.40 8.51
CA ARG A 58 -3.56 -2.74 7.99
C ARG A 58 -2.74 -3.55 8.99
N ASN A 59 -3.06 -4.83 9.14
CA ASN A 59 -2.15 -5.77 9.80
C ASN A 59 -1.02 -6.13 8.83
N VAL A 60 0.22 -5.91 9.24
CA VAL A 60 1.44 -6.16 8.46
C VAL A 60 2.41 -7.11 9.17
N GLN A 61 1.97 -7.77 10.25
CA GLN A 61 2.81 -8.69 11.00
C GLN A 61 3.31 -9.83 10.10
N GLY A 62 4.63 -10.02 10.04
CA GLY A 62 5.27 -11.05 9.22
C GLY A 62 5.36 -10.73 7.72
N ILE A 63 4.87 -9.57 7.29
CA ILE A 63 5.00 -9.10 5.91
C ILE A 63 6.31 -8.33 5.76
N GLY A 64 7.14 -8.69 4.78
CA GLY A 64 8.43 -8.02 4.54
C GLY A 64 8.36 -6.76 3.69
N SER A 65 7.33 -6.65 2.84
CA SER A 65 7.18 -5.52 1.91
C SER A 65 5.72 -5.22 1.59
N LEU A 66 5.47 -3.98 1.21
CA LEU A 66 4.20 -3.49 0.70
C LEU A 66 4.42 -2.89 -0.69
N GLY A 67 3.65 -3.34 -1.68
CA GLY A 67 3.50 -2.65 -2.95
C GLY A 67 2.45 -1.55 -2.83
N LEU A 68 2.71 -0.38 -3.39
CA LEU A 68 1.78 0.74 -3.45
C LEU A 68 1.67 1.29 -4.87
N ILE A 69 0.47 1.67 -5.29
CA ILE A 69 0.20 2.30 -6.59
C ILE A 69 -0.99 3.25 -6.48
N ALA A 70 -0.99 4.31 -7.30
CA ALA A 70 -2.08 5.27 -7.37
C ALA A 70 -2.45 5.57 -8.83
N PRO A 71 -3.72 5.88 -9.15
CA PRO A 71 -4.17 6.23 -10.49
C PRO A 71 -3.82 7.67 -10.87
N ALA A 72 -3.48 8.51 -9.89
CA ALA A 72 -3.02 9.88 -10.07
C ALA A 72 -1.86 10.17 -9.11
N ASP A 73 -1.08 11.22 -9.40
CA ASP A 73 -0.01 11.66 -8.51
C ASP A 73 -0.56 11.99 -7.11
N CYS A 74 0.01 11.37 -6.08
CA CYS A 74 -0.39 11.62 -4.70
C CYS A 74 0.78 11.43 -3.72
N THR A 75 0.58 11.92 -2.49
CA THR A 75 1.48 11.65 -1.37
C THR A 75 0.78 10.74 -0.38
N VAL A 76 1.44 9.65 0.01
CA VAL A 76 0.98 8.71 1.03
C VAL A 76 1.83 8.88 2.28
N SER A 77 1.18 9.08 3.42
CA SER A 77 1.80 9.08 4.75
C SER A 77 1.55 7.74 5.43
N ILE A 78 2.59 7.13 5.97
CA ILE A 78 2.54 5.79 6.59
C ILE A 78 3.17 5.85 7.97
N GLY A 79 2.42 5.41 8.98
CA GLY A 79 2.91 5.14 10.33
C GLY A 79 2.97 3.63 10.59
N PHE A 80 4.09 3.13 11.09
CA PHE A 80 4.23 1.74 11.52
C PHE A 80 4.24 1.65 13.05
N TYR A 81 3.51 0.66 13.58
CA TYR A 81 3.38 0.39 15.02
C TYR A 81 3.60 -1.10 15.28
N GLY A 82 4.27 -1.45 16.38
CA GLY A 82 4.67 -2.83 16.74
C GLY A 82 4.08 -3.33 18.04
#